data_AF-A0A085LM99-F1
#
_entry.id   AF-A0A085LM99-F1
#
_cell.length_a   1.000
_cell.length_b   1.000
_cell.length_c   1.000
_cell.angle_alpha   90.00
_cell.angle_beta   90.00
_cell.angle_gamma   90.00
#
_symmetry.space_group_name_H-M   'P 1'
#
loop_
_entity.id
_entity.type
_entity.pdbx_description
1 polymer ?
#
loop_
_entity_poly.entity_id
_entity_poly.type
_entity_poly.pdbx_seq_one_letter_code
_entity_poly.pdbx_strand_id
1 'polypeptide(L)'
;MKDGLAPPYRFSNAPVHQCCLGVKDCAERHRFRRRRQLPSESTDRLFAELRELITFCELGALEEQMIRDQVTEGTNSAALRERLLTEDALTLEKDY
;
A
#
# COMPACT_ATOMS: atom_id res chain seq x y z
N MET A 1 15.58 -30.37 19.84
CA MET A 1 16.40 -29.81 18.74
C MET A 1 15.95 -30.55 17.48
N LYS A 2 15.26 -29.98 16.50
CA LYS A 2 15.17 -28.58 16.07
C LYS A 2 14.14 -28.53 14.95
N ASP A 3 12.91 -28.14 15.26
CA ASP A 3 11.87 -27.89 14.27
C ASP A 3 11.77 -26.37 14.10
N GLY A 4 12.69 -25.85 13.28
CA GLY A 4 12.66 -24.45 12.85
C GLY A 4 11.54 -24.27 11.85
N LEU A 5 10.34 -23.95 12.33
CA LEU A 5 9.24 -23.46 11.52
C LEU A 5 9.66 -22.12 10.93
N ALA A 6 10.00 -22.11 9.64
CA ALA A 6 10.25 -20.87 8.91
C ALA A 6 8.95 -20.03 8.90
N PRO A 7 9.02 -18.71 9.13
CA PRO A 7 7.84 -17.85 9.13
C PRO A 7 7.23 -17.76 7.71
N PRO A 8 5.90 -17.57 7.59
CA PRO A 8 5.17 -17.62 6.32
C PRO A 8 5.33 -16.34 5.47
N TYR A 9 6.40 -15.57 5.64
CA TYR A 9 6.61 -14.37 4.84
C TYR A 9 7.54 -14.66 3.68
N ARG A 10 6.98 -15.24 2.62
CA ARG A 10 7.60 -15.25 1.30
C ARG A 10 7.42 -13.85 0.70
N PHE A 11 8.21 -12.88 1.14
CA PHE A 11 8.42 -11.68 0.34
C PHE A 11 9.08 -12.14 -0.96
N SER A 12 8.26 -12.25 -2.00
CA SER A 12 8.77 -12.41 -3.36
C SER A 12 9.69 -11.23 -3.63
N ASN A 13 11.00 -11.47 -3.67
CA ASN A 13 11.98 -10.55 -4.26
C ASN A 13 11.78 -10.50 -5.77
N ALA A 14 10.58 -10.11 -6.22
CA ALA A 14 10.37 -9.70 -7.59
C ALA A 14 10.99 -8.30 -7.72
N PRO A 15 11.89 -8.07 -8.68
CA PRO A 15 12.39 -6.73 -8.94
C PRO A 15 11.17 -5.83 -9.24
N VAL A 16 11.06 -4.71 -8.53
CA VAL A 16 10.05 -3.64 -8.69
C VAL A 16 10.06 -2.96 -10.08
N HIS A 17 10.57 -3.64 -11.11
CA HIS A 17 11.05 -3.07 -12.35
C HIS A 17 10.30 -3.56 -13.59
N GLN A 18 9.07 -4.03 -13.46
CA GLN A 18 8.25 -4.35 -14.63
C GLN A 18 6.82 -3.86 -14.47
N CYS A 19 6.60 -2.58 -14.77
CA CYS A 19 5.25 -2.04 -14.88
C CYS A 19 5.26 -0.86 -15.86
N CYS A 20 5.66 -1.04 -17.11
CA CYS A 20 5.57 0.06 -18.09
C CYS A 20 5.26 -0.44 -19.50
N LEU A 21 3.97 -0.41 -19.86
CA LEU A 21 3.52 -0.38 -21.26
C LEU A 21 2.84 0.95 -21.64
N GLY A 22 2.83 1.96 -20.75
CA GLY A 22 2.36 3.32 -21.05
C GLY A 22 3.00 4.39 -20.14
N VAL A 23 3.60 5.43 -20.72
CA VAL A 23 4.38 6.47 -19.99
C VAL A 23 3.52 7.26 -18.99
N LYS A 24 2.23 7.49 -19.30
CA LYS A 24 1.30 8.20 -18.40
C LYS A 24 1.00 7.39 -17.14
N ASP A 25 0.64 6.13 -17.33
CA ASP A 25 0.37 5.18 -16.25
C ASP A 25 1.61 4.98 -15.35
N CYS A 26 2.82 4.98 -15.91
CA CYS A 26 4.05 4.94 -15.11
C CYS A 26 4.25 6.18 -14.22
N ALA A 27 3.86 7.38 -14.69
CA ALA A 27 4.00 8.61 -13.91
C ALA A 27 3.01 8.65 -12.74
N GLU A 28 1.75 8.26 -12.96
CA GLU A 28 0.73 8.23 -11.91
C GLU A 28 1.01 7.14 -10.87
N ARG A 29 1.40 5.94 -11.33
CA ARG A 29 1.86 4.88 -10.40
C ARG A 29 3.10 5.29 -9.61
N HIS A 30 4.01 6.06 -10.21
CA HIS A 30 5.16 6.60 -9.47
C HIS A 30 4.72 7.62 -8.41
N ARG A 31 3.78 8.52 -8.71
CA ARG A 31 3.23 9.46 -7.73
C ARG A 31 2.53 8.75 -6.58
N PHE A 32 1.67 7.79 -6.90
CA PHE A 32 1.00 6.93 -5.91
C PHE A 32 2.01 6.26 -4.97
N ARG A 33 3.02 5.58 -5.53
CA ARG A 33 4.06 4.88 -4.76
C ARG A 33 4.96 5.78 -3.94
N ARG A 34 5.06 7.06 -4.28
CA ARG A 34 5.84 8.05 -3.52
C ARG A 34 5.04 8.78 -2.47
N ARG A 35 3.72 8.63 -2.45
CA ARG A 35 2.87 9.30 -1.47
C ARG A 35 3.16 8.73 -0.08
N ARG A 36 3.50 9.62 0.86
CA ARG A 36 3.75 9.34 2.28
C ARG A 36 3.04 10.39 3.11
N GLN A 37 2.58 10.05 4.30
CA GLN A 37 1.89 10.96 5.22
C GLN A 37 2.80 12.12 5.60
N LEU A 38 2.34 13.35 5.46
CA LEU A 38 3.09 14.51 5.94
C LEU A 38 3.10 14.55 7.48
N PRO A 39 4.11 15.18 8.12
CA PRO A 39 4.23 15.19 9.58
C PRO A 39 3.00 15.73 10.33
N SER A 40 2.26 16.66 9.71
CA SER A 40 1.06 17.30 10.28
C SER A 40 -0.24 16.85 9.62
N GLU A 41 -0.19 15.82 8.78
CA GLU A 41 -1.35 15.33 8.04
C GLU A 41 -2.07 14.22 8.79
N SER A 42 -3.41 14.20 8.73
CA SER A 42 -4.20 13.10 9.27
C SER A 42 -4.13 11.87 8.37
N THR A 43 -4.33 10.68 8.96
CA THR A 43 -4.37 9.43 8.20
C THR A 43 -5.47 9.45 7.13
N ASP A 44 -6.63 10.04 7.44
CA ASP A 44 -7.78 10.12 6.52
C ASP A 44 -7.43 10.91 5.26
N ARG A 45 -6.61 11.96 5.42
CA ARG A 45 -6.15 12.76 4.29
C ARG A 45 -5.18 11.98 3.41
N LEU A 46 -4.30 11.16 4.00
CA LEU A 46 -3.48 10.22 3.24
C LEU A 46 -4.37 9.25 2.44
N PHE A 47 -5.38 8.66 3.05
CA PHE A 47 -6.32 7.74 2.38
C PHE A 47 -7.05 8.39 1.22
N ALA A 48 -7.61 9.59 1.43
CA ALA A 48 -8.33 10.33 0.40
C ALA A 48 -7.45 10.61 -0.82
N GLU A 49 -6.22 11.08 -0.59
CA GLU A 49 -5.26 11.38 -1.67
C GLU A 49 -4.80 10.11 -2.40
N LEU A 50 -4.61 9.00 -1.69
CA LEU A 50 -4.29 7.72 -2.32
C LEU A 50 -5.43 7.21 -3.21
N ARG A 51 -6.69 7.37 -2.76
CA ARG A 51 -7.88 7.05 -3.56
C ARG A 51 -7.98 7.89 -4.81
N GLU A 52 -7.65 9.18 -4.74
CA GLU A 52 -7.61 10.03 -5.94
C GLU A 52 -6.51 9.59 -6.92
N LEU A 53 -5.28 9.38 -6.43
CA LEU A 53 -4.13 9.00 -7.26
C LEU A 53 -4.31 7.65 -7.96
N ILE A 54 -4.95 6.68 -7.29
CA ILE A 54 -5.07 5.34 -7.84
C ILE A 54 -6.05 5.25 -9.02
N THR A 55 -7.03 6.16 -9.10
CA THR A 55 -7.97 6.22 -10.23
C THR A 55 -7.27 6.41 -11.58
N PHE A 56 -6.08 7.00 -11.58
CA PHE A 56 -5.28 7.25 -12.78
C PHE A 56 -4.29 6.12 -13.11
N CYS A 57 -4.21 5.08 -12.26
CA CYS A 57 -3.27 3.97 -12.39
C CYS A 57 -3.87 2.74 -13.09
N GLU A 58 -5.17 2.75 -13.42
CA GLU A 58 -5.89 1.66 -14.11
C GLU A 58 -5.65 0.26 -13.50
N LEU A 59 -5.63 0.17 -12.15
CA LEU A 59 -5.30 -1.06 -11.41
C LEU A 59 -6.51 -1.98 -11.19
N GLY A 60 -7.73 -1.48 -11.44
CA GLY A 60 -8.96 -2.26 -11.40
C GLY A 60 -9.19 -2.94 -10.05
N ALA A 61 -9.35 -4.26 -10.05
CA ALA A 61 -9.63 -5.02 -8.82
C ALA A 61 -8.50 -4.96 -7.77
N LEU A 62 -7.30 -4.49 -8.13
CA LEU A 62 -6.16 -4.39 -7.21
C LEU A 62 -6.10 -3.06 -6.45
N GLU A 63 -7.00 -2.11 -6.74
CA GLU A 63 -6.91 -0.75 -6.18
C GLU A 63 -6.91 -0.73 -4.64
N GLU A 64 -7.86 -1.39 -4.01
CA GLU A 64 -7.98 -1.43 -2.55
C GLU A 64 -6.77 -2.12 -1.88
N GLN A 65 -6.23 -3.17 -2.51
CA GLN A 65 -5.01 -3.83 -2.03
C GLN A 65 -3.81 -2.89 -2.10
N MET A 66 -3.64 -2.17 -3.22
CA MET A 66 -2.54 -1.24 -3.40
C MET A 66 -2.65 -0.03 -2.46
N ILE A 67 -3.85 0.49 -2.20
CA ILE A 67 -4.05 1.54 -1.18
C ILE A 67 -3.60 1.03 0.18
N ARG A 68 -4.00 -0.18 0.58
CA ARG A 68 -3.62 -0.78 1.87
C ARG A 68 -2.11 -0.90 2.01
N ASP A 69 -1.45 -1.43 1.00
CA ASP A 69 0.01 -1.59 0.97
C ASP A 69 0.69 -0.22 1.09
N GLN A 70 0.19 0.77 0.33
CA GLN A 70 0.74 2.12 0.32
C GLN A 70 0.53 2.88 1.63
N VAL A 71 -0.60 2.67 2.32
CA VAL A 71 -0.83 3.23 3.66
C VAL A 71 0.08 2.57 4.69
N THR A 72 0.25 1.25 4.61
CA THR A 72 1.14 0.50 5.51
C THR A 72 2.57 1.03 5.40
N GLU A 73 3.05 1.23 4.17
CA GLU A 73 4.39 1.79 3.93
C GLU A 73 4.48 3.28 4.26
N GLY A 74 3.39 4.03 4.04
CA GLY A 74 3.41 5.49 4.01
C GLY A 74 2.86 6.23 5.23
N THR A 75 2.23 5.54 6.17
CA THR A 75 1.71 6.17 7.39
C THR A 75 2.80 6.54 8.38
N ASN A 76 2.60 7.61 9.15
CA ASN A 76 3.41 7.97 10.32
C ASN A 76 2.97 7.24 11.60
N SER A 77 1.81 6.58 11.59
CA SER A 77 1.28 5.84 12.74
C SER A 77 1.82 4.42 12.80
N ALA A 78 2.73 4.16 13.74
CA ALA A 78 3.26 2.81 13.97
C ALA A 78 2.16 1.81 14.36
N ALA A 79 1.20 2.23 15.18
CA ALA A 79 0.08 1.39 15.61
C ALA A 79 -0.82 1.00 14.42
N LEU A 80 -1.10 1.93 13.51
CA LEU A 80 -1.87 1.62 12.30
C LEU A 80 -1.09 0.66 11.40
N ARG A 81 0.21 0.90 11.21
CA ARG A 81 1.07 0.02 10.41
C ARG A 81 1.07 -1.41 10.96
N GLU A 82 1.26 -1.57 12.26
CA GLU A 82 1.27 -2.90 12.90
C GLU A 82 -0.07 -3.62 12.76
N ARG A 83 -1.19 -2.91 12.95
CA ARG A 83 -2.53 -3.46 12.72
C ARG A 83 -2.71 -3.94 11.28
N LEU A 84 -2.37 -3.12 10.29
CA LEU A 84 -2.50 -3.48 8.87
C LEU A 84 -1.60 -4.65 8.45
N LEU A 85 -0.43 -4.83 9.09
CA LEU A 85 0.47 -5.95 8.86
C LEU A 85 0.00 -7.27 9.52
N THR A 86 -0.81 -7.18 10.57
CA THR A 86 -1.27 -8.33 11.35
C THR A 86 -2.64 -8.82 10.89
N GLU A 87 -3.48 -7.94 10.35
CA GLU A 87 -4.83 -8.28 9.92
C GLU A 87 -4.82 -8.80 8.46
N ASP A 88 -5.04 -10.12 8.30
CA ASP A 88 -4.99 -10.83 7.00
C ASP A 88 -5.99 -10.32 5.95
N ALA A 89 -7.07 -9.65 6.36
CA ALA A 89 -8.09 -9.14 5.43
C ALA A 89 -8.93 -8.01 6.05
N LEU A 90 -8.32 -6.84 6.30
CA LEU A 90 -9.13 -5.63 6.41
C LEU A 90 -9.44 -5.10 5.01
N THR A 91 -10.67 -5.31 4.56
CA THR A 91 -11.30 -4.39 3.61
C THR A 91 -11.31 -3.01 4.28
N LEU A 92 -11.08 -1.92 3.52
CA LEU A 92 -11.12 -0.54 4.03
C LEU A 92 -12.54 -0.09 4.41
N GLU A 93 -13.42 -1.02 4.76
CA GLU A 93 -14.85 -0.86 5.04
C GLU A 93 -15.19 -0.74 6.53
N LYS A 94 -14.21 -0.53 7.41
CA LYS A 94 -14.49 -0.19 8.80
C LYS A 94 -14.27 1.28 9.07
N ASP A 95 -15.37 2.01 8.88
CA ASP A 95 -15.75 3.26 9.57
C ASP A 95 -14.60 4.26 9.79
N TYR A 96 -14.21 4.94 8.71
CA TYR A 96 -13.56 6.24 8.75
C TYR A 96 -14.49 7.31 8.18
#